data_AF-A0A259MNY8-F1
#
_entry.id   AF-A0A259MNY8-F1
#
_cell.length_a   1.000
_cell.length_b   1.000
_cell.length_c   1.000
_cell.angle_alpha   90.00
_cell.angle_beta   90.00
_cell.angle_gamma   90.00
#
_symmetry.space_group_name_H-M   'P 1'
#
loop_
_entity.id
_entity.type
_entity.pdbx_description
1 polymer ?
#
loop_
_entity_poly.entity_id
_entity_poly.type
_entity_poly.pdbx_seq_one_letter_code
_entity_poly.pdbx_strand_id
1 'polypeptide(L)'
;MTERIDFARRLTLFYKPHLNYALRRGAGLERADPDDLVGFLPRADHEERYGREAMQEIVASTAHDIQLHIHHEYYTATTAHTDPEAVAWFSSPLGRSLDERRLELAIRLNREISARETGRNPARWFFVHGHWALNGSDPSSCTITNEIEILLRNGCRGDFTFPAGRAHTNPRILVPYLCSPFRRPKGYDCPEAEPEVACGNASAAADKFFIWSSPASSRQCSIDYLSQGTRQHLENTEKAARELIDNAYVVDGRIFVKTHSHSMHPHYFEHARVPVFPHQYPATQALLSVIFDAATRAGVDVTFATAPEVYDLLAEAPVNPQVDLAATYLQQRGLFGAAVRALKRQPSRVSSAGASSPALAVPLEPARIAELVRQTAADVMQQRLESLGVRGSGAYEHYSGMLCEGFAVPGYELTALDIVRQQVPRLDAYHEIGAGIGLFSCLLALNGYPAVAIEHNVPRHEAARAIWKALGGKVYLGKSSCQLILGRFPAAVSGIDTARAIAIVTNLVSTQSPSQLNGILTGLRRYQYVLIDLQRFCIMRRTGKAQAELLNELRALDFEPLSSPTGIECAFVLLRNRSIVETRLRSALWSRLASSYQRRR
;
A
#
# COMPACT_ATOMS: atom_id res chain seq x y z
N MET A 1 -8.72 21.11 27.06
CA MET A 1 -7.34 20.54 26.91
C MET A 1 -6.55 21.15 25.75
N THR A 2 -7.18 21.44 24.61
CA THR A 2 -6.57 22.09 23.43
C THR A 2 -6.10 23.52 23.67
N GLU A 3 -6.77 24.27 24.56
CA GLU A 3 -6.46 25.68 24.87
C GLU A 3 -5.05 25.94 25.42
N ARG A 4 -4.37 24.91 25.94
CA ARG A 4 -3.01 25.07 26.49
C ARG A 4 -1.91 24.96 25.44
N ILE A 5 -2.24 24.56 24.21
CA ILE A 5 -1.28 24.32 23.13
C ILE A 5 -1.67 25.22 21.98
N ASP A 6 -0.84 26.22 21.67
CA ASP A 6 -1.20 27.32 20.76
C ASP A 6 -1.72 26.82 19.39
N PHE A 7 -1.03 25.85 18.78
CA PHE A 7 -1.41 25.28 17.48
C PHE A 7 -2.62 24.35 17.52
N ALA A 8 -3.04 23.92 18.71
CA ALA A 8 -4.21 23.07 18.88
C ALA A 8 -5.48 23.88 19.19
N ARG A 9 -5.39 25.21 19.34
CA ARG A 9 -6.55 26.06 19.67
C ARG A 9 -7.53 26.23 18.50
N ARG A 10 -7.04 26.08 17.26
CA ARG A 10 -7.83 26.29 16.04
C ARG A 10 -7.55 25.15 15.08
N LEU A 11 -8.51 24.24 14.97
CA LEU A 11 -8.41 23.01 14.18
C LEU A 11 -9.71 22.80 13.41
N THR A 12 -9.60 22.14 12.26
CA THR A 12 -10.76 21.52 11.61
C THR A 12 -10.89 20.09 12.09
N LEU A 13 -12.03 19.78 12.70
CA LEU A 13 -12.39 18.47 13.19
C LEU A 13 -13.36 17.84 12.21
N PHE A 14 -12.88 16.83 11.47
CA PHE A 14 -13.72 16.03 10.58
C PHE A 14 -14.48 15.01 11.42
N TYR A 15 -15.67 15.40 11.84
CA TYR A 15 -16.53 14.61 12.70
C TYR A 15 -17.12 13.43 11.91
N LYS A 16 -16.99 12.24 12.48
CA LYS A 16 -17.58 11.00 11.96
C LYS A 16 -18.72 10.59 12.89
N PRO A 17 -19.95 11.04 12.63
CA PRO A 17 -21.12 10.50 13.33
C PRO A 17 -21.18 8.99 13.15
N HIS A 18 -21.63 8.29 14.18
CA HIS A 18 -21.82 6.84 14.09
C HIS A 18 -23.15 6.55 13.38
N LEU A 19 -23.07 6.26 12.08
CA LEU A 19 -24.21 5.90 11.26
C LEU A 19 -24.34 4.36 11.19
N ASN A 20 -25.31 3.81 11.92
CA ASN A 20 -25.57 2.39 11.96
C ASN A 20 -26.36 1.92 10.74
N TYR A 21 -26.04 0.73 10.22
CA TYR A 21 -26.77 0.09 9.14
C TYR A 21 -27.00 -1.40 9.41
N ALA A 22 -27.97 -1.99 8.72
CA ALA A 22 -28.23 -3.42 8.73
C ALA A 22 -28.52 -3.93 7.31
N LEU A 23 -28.10 -5.17 7.03
CA LEU A 23 -28.40 -5.91 5.81
C LEU A 23 -29.62 -6.80 6.01
N ARG A 24 -30.80 -6.19 6.12
CA ARG A 24 -32.06 -6.94 6.28
C ARG A 24 -33.23 -6.13 5.76
N ARG A 25 -34.32 -6.79 5.38
CA ARG A 25 -35.62 -6.16 5.15
C ARG A 25 -36.36 -5.96 6.48
N GLY A 26 -37.28 -4.99 6.52
CA GLY A 26 -38.09 -4.69 7.70
C GLY A 26 -38.40 -3.20 7.85
N ALA A 27 -39.38 -2.90 8.70
CA ALA A 27 -39.77 -1.54 9.07
C ALA A 27 -38.73 -0.88 10.00
N GLY A 28 -38.81 0.44 10.14
CA GLY A 28 -37.94 1.21 11.05
C GLY A 28 -36.50 1.39 10.56
N LEU A 29 -36.25 1.23 9.26
CA LEU A 29 -34.96 1.48 8.62
C LEU A 29 -35.15 2.52 7.51
N GLU A 30 -34.25 3.50 7.45
CA GLU A 30 -34.19 4.46 6.34
C GLU A 30 -33.38 3.87 5.19
N ARG A 31 -33.95 3.88 3.97
CA ARG A 31 -33.35 3.21 2.82
C ARG A 31 -33.23 4.14 1.63
N ALA A 32 -32.22 3.87 0.83
CA ALA A 32 -32.04 4.50 -0.46
C ALA A 32 -33.17 4.10 -1.42
N ASP A 33 -33.65 2.85 -1.31
CA ASP A 33 -34.73 2.27 -2.10
C ASP A 33 -35.54 1.26 -1.27
N PRO A 34 -36.86 1.12 -1.44
CA PRO A 34 -37.67 0.12 -0.72
C PRO A 34 -37.16 -1.32 -0.85
N ASP A 35 -36.55 -1.67 -1.99
CA ASP A 35 -36.00 -3.00 -2.24
C ASP A 35 -34.53 -3.15 -1.83
N ASP A 36 -33.91 -2.07 -1.34
CA ASP A 36 -32.54 -2.11 -0.84
C ASP A 36 -32.44 -2.98 0.41
N LEU A 37 -31.52 -3.95 0.43
CA LEU A 37 -31.24 -4.73 1.63
C LEU A 37 -30.52 -3.89 2.70
N VAL A 38 -29.75 -2.89 2.28
CA VAL A 38 -29.11 -1.92 3.18
C VAL A 38 -30.17 -0.97 3.71
N GLY A 39 -30.29 -0.91 5.04
CA GLY A 39 -31.10 0.10 5.72
C GLY A 39 -30.34 0.71 6.87
N PHE A 40 -30.42 2.03 7.00
CA PHE A 40 -29.81 2.78 8.09
C PHE A 40 -30.75 2.80 9.30
N LEU A 41 -30.18 2.57 10.49
CA LEU A 41 -30.94 2.63 11.73
C LEU A 41 -31.10 4.11 12.14
N PRO A 42 -32.30 4.53 12.56
CA PRO A 42 -32.47 5.81 13.22
C PRO A 42 -31.53 5.92 14.43
N ARG A 43 -31.00 7.12 14.64
CA ARG A 43 -30.15 7.43 15.80
C ARG A 43 -30.99 7.26 17.07
N ALA A 44 -30.55 6.42 18.01
CA ALA A 44 -31.26 6.29 19.28
C ALA A 44 -30.94 7.48 20.21
N ASP A 45 -31.89 7.84 21.09
CA ASP A 45 -31.76 9.00 21.98
C ASP A 45 -30.48 8.97 22.83
N HIS A 46 -30.10 7.80 23.32
CA HIS A 46 -28.88 7.65 24.12
C HIS A 46 -27.61 7.84 23.29
N GLU A 47 -27.59 7.40 22.02
CA GLU A 47 -26.45 7.59 21.12
C GLU A 47 -26.27 9.07 20.78
N GLU A 48 -27.38 9.76 20.48
CA GLU A 48 -27.36 11.20 20.22
C GLU A 48 -26.92 11.98 21.46
N ARG A 49 -27.42 11.62 22.65
CA ARG A 49 -26.99 12.24 23.91
C ARG A 49 -25.48 12.07 24.11
N TYR A 50 -24.93 10.86 23.91
CA TYR A 50 -23.49 10.64 24.03
C TYR A 50 -22.68 11.44 23.01
N GLY A 51 -23.13 11.51 21.76
CA GLY A 51 -22.49 12.34 20.75
C GLY A 51 -22.49 13.82 21.13
N ARG A 52 -23.64 14.33 21.60
CA ARG A 52 -23.80 15.72 22.06
C ARG A 52 -22.90 16.04 23.26
N GLU A 53 -22.88 15.18 24.26
CA GLU A 53 -22.03 15.32 25.46
C GLU A 53 -20.54 15.31 25.08
N ALA A 54 -20.11 14.38 24.21
CA ALA A 54 -18.73 14.29 23.75
C ALA A 54 -18.29 15.53 22.93
N MET A 55 -19.21 16.14 22.18
CA MET A 55 -18.93 17.32 21.36
C MET A 55 -19.12 18.65 22.10
N GLN A 56 -19.72 18.66 23.29
CA GLN A 56 -20.12 19.88 23.99
C GLN A 56 -18.96 20.86 24.21
N GLU A 57 -17.83 20.39 24.74
CA GLU A 57 -16.65 21.24 24.97
C GLU A 57 -16.04 21.76 23.66
N ILE A 58 -16.01 20.90 22.64
CA ILE A 58 -15.46 21.22 21.32
C ILE A 58 -16.30 22.30 20.64
N VAL A 59 -17.62 22.18 20.72
CA VAL A 59 -18.58 23.12 20.13
C VAL A 59 -18.59 24.45 20.88
N ALA A 60 -18.42 24.43 22.21
CA ALA A 60 -18.33 25.64 23.03
C ALA A 60 -17.06 26.46 22.73
N SER A 61 -15.98 25.81 22.29
CA SER A 61 -14.83 26.51 21.72
C SER A 61 -15.19 27.11 20.36
N THR A 62 -15.11 28.45 20.27
CA THR A 62 -15.46 29.20 19.06
C THR A 62 -14.39 29.15 17.97
N ALA A 63 -13.19 28.63 18.30
CA ALA A 63 -12.07 28.59 17.37
C ALA A 63 -12.02 27.31 16.51
N HIS A 64 -12.65 26.21 16.95
CA HIS A 64 -12.68 24.98 16.15
C HIS A 64 -13.74 25.03 15.07
N ASP A 65 -13.42 24.43 13.93
CA ASP A 65 -14.36 24.17 12.84
C ASP A 65 -14.74 22.68 12.83
N ILE A 66 -16.00 22.38 12.48
CA ILE A 66 -16.52 21.02 12.46
C ILE A 66 -17.00 20.70 11.04
N GLN A 67 -16.37 19.70 10.45
CA GLN A 67 -16.59 19.24 9.09
C GLN A 67 -16.97 17.74 9.09
N LEU A 68 -17.20 17.14 7.93
CA LEU A 68 -17.71 15.76 7.86
C LEU A 68 -16.64 14.75 7.47
N HIS A 69 -16.67 13.61 8.14
CA HIS A 69 -15.92 12.42 7.81
C HIS A 69 -16.90 11.27 7.56
N ILE A 70 -16.92 10.74 6.34
CA ILE A 70 -17.85 9.68 5.94
C ILE A 70 -17.06 8.43 5.55
N HIS A 71 -17.49 7.30 6.10
CA HIS A 71 -17.09 5.96 5.66
C HIS A 71 -18.29 5.33 4.98
N HIS A 72 -18.16 4.96 3.71
CA HIS A 72 -19.23 4.33 2.94
C HIS A 72 -18.86 2.94 2.41
N GLU A 73 -17.63 2.49 2.60
CA GLU A 73 -17.12 1.18 2.19
C GLU A 73 -17.86 0.00 2.82
N TYR A 74 -18.54 0.24 3.95
CA TYR A 74 -19.30 -0.78 4.69
C TYR A 74 -20.71 -1.00 4.14
N TYR A 75 -21.29 0.00 3.46
CA TYR A 75 -22.66 -0.05 2.98
C TYR A 75 -22.77 0.24 1.47
N THR A 76 -21.67 0.18 0.75
CA THR A 76 -21.60 0.25 -0.73
C THR A 76 -20.76 -0.91 -1.26
N ALA A 77 -20.83 -1.18 -2.57
CA ALA A 77 -20.04 -2.27 -3.14
C ALA A 77 -18.53 -2.01 -3.08
N THR A 78 -17.80 -2.97 -2.51
CA THR A 78 -16.34 -2.99 -2.46
C THR A 78 -15.84 -4.43 -2.57
N THR A 79 -14.54 -4.61 -2.80
CA THR A 79 -13.91 -5.94 -2.77
C THR A 79 -13.46 -6.35 -1.36
N ALA A 80 -13.76 -5.56 -0.32
CA ALA A 80 -13.32 -5.82 1.06
C ALA A 80 -14.36 -6.53 1.92
N HIS A 81 -15.61 -6.67 1.44
CA HIS A 81 -16.64 -7.45 2.12
C HIS A 81 -16.18 -8.91 2.29
N THR A 82 -16.28 -9.42 3.51
CA THR A 82 -15.94 -10.82 3.85
C THR A 82 -17.16 -11.64 4.27
N ASP A 83 -18.22 -10.98 4.71
CA ASP A 83 -19.49 -11.62 5.05
C ASP A 83 -20.18 -12.16 3.77
N PRO A 84 -20.55 -13.45 3.69
CA PRO A 84 -21.13 -14.03 2.49
C PRO A 84 -22.41 -13.35 2.00
N GLU A 85 -23.29 -12.90 2.91
CA GLU A 85 -24.54 -12.23 2.55
C GLU A 85 -24.26 -10.84 1.98
N ALA A 86 -23.35 -10.09 2.62
CA ALA A 86 -22.88 -8.80 2.11
C ALA A 86 -22.24 -8.97 0.72
N VAL A 87 -21.33 -9.93 0.54
CA VAL A 87 -20.68 -10.22 -0.74
C VAL A 87 -21.71 -10.54 -1.83
N ALA A 88 -22.70 -11.40 -1.53
CA ALA A 88 -23.75 -11.74 -2.46
C ALA A 88 -24.60 -10.52 -2.85
N TRP A 89 -25.02 -9.71 -1.87
CA TRP A 89 -25.83 -8.52 -2.10
C TRP A 89 -25.09 -7.47 -2.92
N PHE A 90 -23.89 -7.06 -2.49
CA PHE A 90 -23.11 -6.01 -3.16
C PHE A 90 -22.53 -6.45 -4.51
N SER A 91 -22.48 -7.75 -4.80
CA SER A 91 -22.13 -8.26 -6.12
C SER A 91 -23.31 -8.28 -7.09
N SER A 92 -24.55 -8.24 -6.59
CA SER A 92 -25.75 -8.29 -7.42
C SER A 92 -25.94 -7.02 -8.26
N PRO A 93 -26.60 -7.10 -9.44
CA PRO A 93 -26.89 -5.92 -10.26
C PRO A 93 -27.68 -4.84 -9.50
N LEU A 94 -28.73 -5.24 -8.76
CA LEU A 94 -29.53 -4.31 -7.98
C LEU A 94 -28.68 -3.66 -6.86
N GLY A 95 -27.94 -4.48 -6.10
CA GLY A 95 -27.08 -4.01 -5.03
C GLY A 95 -26.11 -2.93 -5.50
N ARG A 96 -25.42 -3.14 -6.63
CA ARG A 96 -24.50 -2.16 -7.24
C ARG A 96 -25.21 -0.91 -7.73
N SER A 97 -26.37 -1.06 -8.36
CA SER A 97 -27.11 0.08 -8.91
C SER A 97 -27.58 1.10 -7.87
N LEU A 98 -27.58 0.72 -6.59
CA LEU A 98 -28.04 1.56 -5.47
C LEU A 98 -26.90 2.27 -4.72
N ASP A 99 -25.62 2.02 -5.04
CA ASP A 99 -24.49 2.57 -4.27
C ASP A 99 -24.47 4.10 -4.22
N GLU A 100 -24.76 4.76 -5.34
CA GLU A 100 -24.83 6.22 -5.42
C GLU A 100 -25.93 6.80 -4.52
N ARG A 101 -27.10 6.15 -4.51
CA ARG A 101 -28.25 6.56 -3.68
C ARG A 101 -27.98 6.30 -2.20
N ARG A 102 -27.25 5.23 -1.86
CA ARG A 102 -26.83 4.94 -0.48
C ARG A 102 -25.85 5.97 0.03
N LEU A 103 -24.86 6.38 -0.78
CA LEU A 103 -23.93 7.44 -0.41
C LEU A 103 -24.67 8.75 -0.17
N GLU A 104 -25.58 9.13 -1.06
CA GLU A 104 -26.38 10.36 -0.90
C GLU A 104 -27.25 10.34 0.35
N LEU A 105 -27.93 9.22 0.61
CA LEU A 105 -28.69 9.04 1.85
C LEU A 105 -27.78 9.13 3.08
N ALA A 106 -26.62 8.49 3.05
CA ALA A 106 -25.68 8.52 4.16
C ALA A 106 -25.12 9.94 4.41
N ILE A 107 -24.87 10.73 3.36
CA ILE A 107 -24.48 12.14 3.50
C ILE A 107 -25.56 12.92 4.24
N ARG A 108 -26.82 12.81 3.81
CA ARG A 108 -27.95 13.47 4.48
C ARG A 108 -28.03 13.08 5.96
N LEU A 109 -28.02 11.79 6.25
CA LEU A 109 -28.15 11.28 7.62
C LEU A 109 -26.98 11.71 8.51
N ASN A 110 -25.73 11.64 8.03
CA ASN A 110 -24.58 12.11 8.79
C ASN A 110 -24.66 13.62 9.08
N ARG A 111 -25.12 14.42 8.11
CA ARG A 111 -25.34 15.86 8.32
C ARG A 111 -26.40 16.14 9.38
N GLU A 112 -27.51 15.42 9.33
CA GLU A 112 -28.58 15.56 10.32
C GLU A 112 -28.12 15.16 11.72
N ILE A 113 -27.38 14.05 11.85
CA ILE A 113 -26.81 13.62 13.15
C ILE A 113 -25.81 14.68 13.65
N SER A 114 -24.88 15.12 12.79
CA SER A 114 -23.91 16.16 13.12
C SER A 114 -24.61 17.45 13.57
N ALA A 115 -25.69 17.87 12.89
CA ALA A 115 -26.46 19.04 13.26
C ALA A 115 -27.10 18.90 14.64
N ARG A 116 -27.68 17.74 14.96
CA ARG A 116 -28.30 17.51 16.27
C ARG A 116 -27.27 17.47 17.39
N GLU A 117 -26.13 16.82 17.17
CA GLU A 117 -25.09 16.63 18.20
C GLU A 117 -24.22 17.87 18.41
N THR A 118 -23.99 18.66 17.36
CA THR A 118 -23.08 19.82 17.43
C THR A 118 -23.79 21.17 17.40
N GLY A 119 -25.06 21.22 17.03
CA GLY A 119 -25.79 22.47 16.75
C GLY A 119 -25.31 23.20 15.49
N ARG A 120 -24.38 22.63 14.71
CA ARG A 120 -23.80 23.22 13.50
C ARG A 120 -24.22 22.44 12.26
N ASN A 121 -24.72 23.13 11.24
CA ASN A 121 -25.06 22.54 9.94
C ASN A 121 -24.71 23.52 8.81
N PRO A 122 -23.42 23.65 8.48
CA PRO A 122 -23.02 24.62 7.47
C PRO A 122 -23.53 24.19 6.09
N ALA A 123 -24.03 25.14 5.30
CA ALA A 123 -24.48 24.89 3.94
C ALA A 123 -23.30 24.46 3.03
N ARG A 124 -22.14 25.05 3.27
CA ARG A 124 -20.84 24.70 2.68
C ARG A 124 -20.05 23.86 3.67
N TRP A 125 -19.62 22.67 3.27
CA TRP A 125 -18.81 21.80 4.10
C TRP A 125 -17.65 21.17 3.33
N PHE A 126 -16.70 20.63 4.06
CA PHE A 126 -15.49 19.97 3.54
C PHE A 126 -15.39 18.57 4.11
N PHE A 127 -14.62 17.75 3.41
CA PHE A 127 -14.66 16.32 3.58
C PHE A 127 -13.28 15.74 3.84
N VAL A 128 -13.24 14.68 4.64
CA VAL A 128 -12.16 13.68 4.65
C VAL A 128 -12.79 12.31 4.47
N HIS A 129 -12.15 11.51 3.64
CA HIS A 129 -12.66 10.23 3.19
C HIS A 129 -12.25 9.07 4.10
N GLY A 130 -13.22 8.23 4.46
CA GLY A 130 -12.98 6.94 5.09
C GLY A 130 -12.07 6.05 4.23
N HIS A 131 -11.03 5.49 4.84
CA HIS A 131 -9.94 4.75 4.17
C HIS A 131 -9.23 5.51 3.03
N TRP A 132 -9.47 6.79 2.82
CA TRP A 132 -8.73 7.61 1.85
C TRP A 132 -8.92 7.25 0.36
N ALA A 133 -10.12 6.84 -0.08
CA ALA A 133 -10.36 6.43 -1.47
C ALA A 133 -11.51 7.18 -2.17
N LEU A 134 -11.23 8.38 -2.66
CA LEU A 134 -12.19 9.21 -3.41
C LEU A 134 -12.46 8.68 -4.84
N ASN A 135 -13.70 8.81 -5.31
CA ASN A 135 -14.14 8.67 -6.70
C ASN A 135 -13.64 7.39 -7.38
N GLY A 136 -13.82 6.25 -6.69
CA GLY A 136 -13.47 4.93 -7.21
C GLY A 136 -11.97 4.64 -7.25
N SER A 137 -11.16 5.36 -6.46
CA SER A 137 -9.69 5.26 -6.52
C SER A 137 -9.10 3.97 -5.97
N ASP A 138 -9.87 3.21 -5.20
CA ASP A 138 -9.48 1.89 -4.71
C ASP A 138 -10.72 0.98 -4.60
N PRO A 139 -10.86 -0.06 -5.44
CA PRO A 139 -12.03 -0.93 -5.43
C PRO A 139 -12.22 -1.71 -4.12
N SER A 140 -11.18 -1.80 -3.27
CA SER A 140 -11.31 -2.36 -1.92
C SER A 140 -12.01 -1.42 -0.94
N SER A 141 -12.29 -0.18 -1.31
CA SER A 141 -12.96 0.78 -0.43
C SER A 141 -14.04 1.62 -1.11
N CYS A 142 -13.82 2.06 -2.35
CA CYS A 142 -14.81 2.82 -3.11
C CYS A 142 -14.85 2.31 -4.55
N THR A 143 -16.06 2.03 -5.04
CA THR A 143 -16.31 1.71 -6.45
C THR A 143 -17.18 2.76 -7.15
N ILE A 144 -17.63 3.80 -6.42
CA ILE A 144 -18.47 4.88 -6.93
C ILE A 144 -17.60 5.82 -7.76
N THR A 145 -17.91 5.94 -9.05
CA THR A 145 -17.05 6.67 -10.00
C THR A 145 -17.48 8.12 -10.22
N ASN A 146 -18.64 8.52 -9.69
CA ASN A 146 -19.19 9.87 -9.73
C ASN A 146 -19.36 10.47 -8.32
N GLU A 147 -18.59 10.00 -7.34
CA GLU A 147 -18.66 10.44 -5.95
C GLU A 147 -18.49 11.96 -5.80
N ILE A 148 -17.58 12.58 -6.55
CA ILE A 148 -17.36 14.04 -6.53
C ILE A 148 -18.65 14.81 -6.92
N GLU A 149 -19.40 14.30 -7.89
CA GLU A 149 -20.69 14.88 -8.32
C GLU A 149 -21.71 14.83 -7.17
N ILE A 150 -21.78 13.69 -6.48
CA ILE A 150 -22.68 13.47 -5.34
C ILE A 150 -22.30 14.39 -4.17
N LEU A 151 -21.00 14.51 -3.87
CA LEU A 151 -20.50 15.40 -2.82
C LEU A 151 -20.83 16.87 -3.11
N LEU A 152 -20.53 17.37 -4.32
CA LEU A 152 -20.80 18.75 -4.72
C LEU A 152 -22.27 19.13 -4.62
N ARG A 153 -23.17 18.32 -5.19
CA ARG A 153 -24.61 18.61 -5.16
C ARG A 153 -25.21 18.58 -3.75
N ASN A 154 -24.54 17.91 -2.81
CA ASN A 154 -24.90 17.87 -1.39
C ASN A 154 -24.20 18.96 -0.54
N GLY A 155 -23.52 19.93 -1.17
CA GLY A 155 -22.92 21.10 -0.53
C GLY A 155 -21.45 20.94 -0.12
N CYS A 156 -20.81 19.82 -0.43
CA CYS A 156 -19.39 19.62 -0.19
C CYS A 156 -18.59 20.44 -1.19
N ARG A 157 -17.57 21.19 -0.74
CA ARG A 157 -16.73 22.01 -1.63
C ARG A 157 -15.32 21.48 -1.84
N GLY A 158 -14.87 20.53 -1.03
CA GLY A 158 -13.59 19.92 -1.29
C GLY A 158 -13.20 18.81 -0.33
N ASP A 159 -12.15 18.10 -0.73
CA ASP A 159 -11.57 16.98 -0.03
C ASP A 159 -10.17 17.34 0.52
N PHE A 160 -10.02 17.16 1.83
CA PHE A 160 -8.79 17.33 2.59
C PHE A 160 -8.22 15.97 3.04
N THR A 161 -8.45 14.90 2.30
CA THR A 161 -7.90 13.56 2.57
C THR A 161 -6.40 13.48 2.29
N PHE A 162 -5.93 14.13 1.22
CA PHE A 162 -4.57 13.88 0.72
C PHE A 162 -3.50 14.67 1.48
N PRO A 163 -2.26 14.16 1.58
CA PRO A 163 -1.83 12.83 1.15
C PRO A 163 -2.45 11.70 1.98
N ALA A 164 -3.03 10.73 1.29
CA ALA A 164 -3.64 9.52 1.82
C ALA A 164 -2.58 8.52 2.31
N GLY A 165 -2.94 7.75 3.35
CA GLY A 165 -2.14 6.60 3.82
C GLY A 165 -1.83 5.59 2.71
N ARG A 166 -2.74 5.47 1.73
CA ARG A 166 -2.62 4.60 0.57
C ARG A 166 -2.11 5.36 -0.66
N ALA A 167 -0.86 5.10 -1.02
CA ALA A 167 -0.19 5.80 -2.13
C ALA A 167 -0.95 5.87 -3.44
N HIS A 168 -1.58 4.77 -3.83
CA HIS A 168 -2.23 4.64 -5.13
C HIS A 168 -3.50 5.48 -5.24
N THR A 169 -4.08 5.92 -4.11
CA THR A 169 -5.25 6.78 -4.10
C THR A 169 -4.89 8.26 -4.24
N ASN A 170 -3.67 8.68 -3.86
CA ASN A 170 -3.19 10.06 -3.99
C ASN A 170 -3.34 10.63 -5.42
N PRO A 171 -3.73 11.90 -5.56
CA PRO A 171 -3.66 12.62 -6.82
C PRO A 171 -2.25 12.59 -7.41
N ARG A 172 -2.18 12.63 -8.74
CA ARG A 172 -0.93 12.84 -9.48
C ARG A 172 -0.54 14.31 -9.53
N ILE A 173 -1.51 15.21 -9.46
CA ILE A 173 -1.30 16.65 -9.36
C ILE A 173 -0.83 16.96 -7.93
N LEU A 174 0.35 17.57 -7.79
CA LEU A 174 1.03 17.78 -6.51
C LEU A 174 0.88 19.19 -5.95
N VAL A 175 -0.18 19.90 -6.33
CA VAL A 175 -0.54 21.23 -5.82
C VAL A 175 -2.05 21.25 -5.54
N PRO A 176 -2.57 22.10 -4.64
CA PRO A 176 -4.01 22.25 -4.46
C PRO A 176 -4.68 22.71 -5.75
N TYR A 177 -5.77 22.05 -6.13
CA TYR A 177 -6.42 22.27 -7.42
C TYR A 177 -7.93 22.07 -7.31
N LEU A 178 -8.62 22.56 -8.35
CA LEU A 178 -10.05 22.45 -8.59
C LEU A 178 -10.25 21.50 -9.76
N CYS A 179 -11.27 20.66 -9.70
CA CYS A 179 -11.62 19.77 -10.82
C CYS A 179 -13.14 19.67 -11.01
N SER A 180 -13.56 19.56 -12.27
CA SER A 180 -14.93 19.22 -12.64
C SER A 180 -15.24 17.76 -12.27
N PRO A 181 -16.48 17.44 -11.85
CA PRO A 181 -16.88 16.05 -11.68
C PRO A 181 -16.68 15.25 -12.96
N PHE A 182 -16.00 14.10 -12.84
CA PHE A 182 -15.79 13.20 -13.97
C PHE A 182 -16.03 11.75 -13.57
N ARG A 183 -16.92 11.06 -14.30
CA ARG A 183 -17.42 9.72 -13.96
C ARG A 183 -16.44 8.61 -14.33
N ARG A 184 -15.36 8.50 -13.56
CA ARG A 184 -14.30 7.51 -13.75
C ARG A 184 -13.56 7.22 -12.43
N PRO A 185 -13.04 5.99 -12.21
CA PRO A 185 -12.07 5.74 -11.15
C PRO A 185 -10.93 6.75 -11.20
N LYS A 186 -10.69 7.47 -10.10
CA LYS A 186 -9.74 8.60 -10.04
C LYS A 186 -10.02 9.67 -11.10
N GLY A 187 -11.30 10.02 -11.28
CA GLY A 187 -11.73 11.08 -12.20
C GLY A 187 -10.93 12.39 -12.05
N TYR A 188 -10.55 12.73 -10.82
CA TYR A 188 -9.70 13.89 -10.51
C TYR A 188 -8.26 13.84 -11.06
N ASP A 189 -7.78 12.68 -11.53
CA ASP A 189 -6.49 12.51 -12.22
C ASP A 189 -6.66 12.42 -13.76
N CYS A 190 -7.81 12.83 -14.29
CA CYS A 190 -8.12 12.82 -15.72
C CYS A 190 -8.07 14.25 -16.29
N PRO A 191 -7.44 14.49 -17.46
CA PRO A 191 -7.51 15.78 -18.13
C PRO A 191 -8.95 16.28 -18.38
N GLU A 192 -9.88 15.36 -18.59
CA GLU A 192 -11.32 15.64 -18.80
C GLU A 192 -12.01 16.20 -17.55
N ALA A 193 -11.40 16.08 -16.37
CA ALA A 193 -11.84 16.79 -15.17
C ALA A 193 -11.36 18.25 -15.13
N GLU A 194 -10.69 18.72 -16.19
CA GLU A 194 -10.25 20.11 -16.39
C GLU A 194 -9.60 20.69 -15.13
N PRO A 195 -8.48 20.09 -14.67
CA PRO A 195 -7.86 20.51 -13.42
C PRO A 195 -7.28 21.92 -13.54
N GLU A 196 -7.65 22.79 -12.60
CA GLU A 196 -7.16 24.18 -12.49
C GLU A 196 -6.51 24.39 -11.13
N VAL A 197 -5.42 25.16 -11.06
CA VAL A 197 -4.77 25.48 -9.78
C VAL A 197 -5.78 26.18 -8.86
N ALA A 198 -5.88 25.82 -7.58
CA ALA A 198 -6.89 26.45 -6.71
C ALA A 198 -6.57 27.93 -6.44
N CYS A 199 -5.29 28.30 -6.44
CA CYS A 199 -4.82 29.66 -6.17
C CYS A 199 -5.36 30.67 -7.19
N GLY A 200 -6.14 31.65 -6.72
CA GLY A 200 -6.69 32.75 -7.50
C GLY A 200 -7.75 32.35 -8.53
N ASN A 201 -8.40 31.20 -8.33
CA ASN A 201 -9.43 30.67 -9.22
C ASN A 201 -10.82 30.63 -8.58
N ALA A 202 -11.22 31.72 -7.92
CA ALA A 202 -12.54 31.88 -7.27
C ALA A 202 -13.73 31.54 -8.18
N SER A 203 -13.66 31.92 -9.46
CA SER A 203 -14.72 31.60 -10.44
C SER A 203 -14.87 30.09 -10.64
N ALA A 204 -13.77 29.36 -10.80
CA ALA A 204 -13.81 27.91 -10.93
C ALA A 204 -14.27 27.24 -9.62
N ALA A 205 -13.89 27.81 -8.47
CA ALA A 205 -14.26 27.31 -7.14
C ALA A 205 -15.78 27.34 -6.87
N ALA A 206 -16.56 28.12 -7.63
CA ALA A 206 -18.02 28.12 -7.52
C ALA A 206 -18.64 26.77 -7.94
N ASP A 207 -18.06 26.13 -8.96
CA ASP A 207 -18.66 24.98 -9.66
C ASP A 207 -17.78 23.72 -9.66
N LYS A 208 -16.48 23.86 -9.36
CA LYS A 208 -15.52 22.74 -9.30
C LYS A 208 -15.25 22.29 -7.88
N PHE A 209 -14.81 21.05 -7.75
CA PHE A 209 -14.46 20.43 -6.47
C PHE A 209 -13.00 20.67 -6.12
N PHE A 210 -12.74 21.16 -4.92
CA PHE A 210 -11.39 21.37 -4.43
C PHE A 210 -10.75 20.08 -3.92
N ILE A 211 -9.49 19.91 -4.28
CA ILE A 211 -8.65 18.81 -3.81
C ILE A 211 -7.40 19.42 -3.19
N TRP A 212 -7.27 19.24 -1.89
CA TRP A 212 -5.99 19.49 -1.24
C TRP A 212 -4.98 18.47 -1.76
N SER A 213 -3.85 18.93 -2.29
CA SER A 213 -2.74 18.05 -2.67
C SER A 213 -1.41 18.79 -2.49
N SER A 214 -0.36 18.04 -2.18
CA SER A 214 1.01 18.56 -2.07
C SER A 214 2.01 17.43 -2.38
N PRO A 215 3.30 17.74 -2.57
CA PRO A 215 4.33 16.72 -2.70
C PRO A 215 4.51 15.85 -1.44
N ALA A 216 4.02 16.34 -0.29
CA ALA A 216 4.18 15.65 0.98
C ALA A 216 3.47 14.28 0.95
N SER A 217 4.07 13.32 1.65
CA SER A 217 3.50 12.00 1.88
C SER A 217 2.67 11.97 3.15
N SER A 218 1.80 10.95 3.28
CA SER A 218 1.00 10.75 4.49
C SER A 218 1.86 10.61 5.74
N ARG A 219 3.05 10.00 5.62
CA ARG A 219 4.00 9.85 6.74
C ARG A 219 4.52 11.20 7.23
N GLN A 220 4.82 12.12 6.32
CA GLN A 220 5.34 13.46 6.64
C GLN A 220 4.25 14.35 7.25
N CYS A 221 3.00 14.22 6.80
CA CYS A 221 1.88 15.00 7.34
C CYS A 221 1.24 14.38 8.61
N SER A 222 1.42 13.09 8.85
CA SER A 222 0.77 12.38 9.95
C SER A 222 1.44 12.68 11.28
N ILE A 223 0.67 13.20 12.23
CA ILE A 223 1.07 13.28 13.64
C ILE A 223 0.47 12.14 14.49
N ASP A 224 -0.12 11.12 13.83
CA ASP A 224 -0.57 9.90 14.52
C ASP A 224 0.59 9.03 14.99
N TYR A 225 0.83 9.00 16.30
CA TYR A 225 1.90 8.21 16.89
C TYR A 225 1.53 6.75 17.18
N LEU A 226 0.43 6.26 16.58
CA LEU A 226 -0.01 4.85 16.68
C LEU A 226 1.05 3.88 16.17
N SER A 227 1.64 4.20 15.01
CA SER A 227 2.62 3.33 14.36
C SER A 227 4.03 3.60 14.90
N GLN A 228 4.85 2.55 14.99
CA GLN A 228 6.26 2.70 15.34
C GLN A 228 7.01 3.58 14.32
N GLY A 229 6.70 3.44 13.04
CA GLY A 229 7.34 4.24 11.98
C GLY A 229 7.03 5.73 12.06
N THR A 230 5.81 6.10 12.48
CA THR A 230 5.46 7.51 12.74
C THR A 230 6.16 8.03 13.99
N ARG A 231 6.21 7.24 15.08
CA ARG A 231 6.95 7.63 16.30
C ARG A 231 8.41 7.94 16.01
N GLN A 232 9.10 7.03 15.33
CA GLN A 232 10.50 7.22 14.93
C GLN A 232 10.69 8.44 14.02
N HIS A 233 9.71 8.74 13.16
CA HIS A 233 9.74 9.93 12.32
C HIS A 233 9.62 11.21 13.19
N LEU A 234 8.63 11.27 14.09
CA LEU A 234 8.41 12.41 14.98
C LEU A 234 9.57 12.61 15.97
N GLU A 235 10.21 11.54 16.44
CA GLU A 235 11.37 11.59 17.33
C GLU A 235 12.60 12.22 16.65
N ASN A 236 12.70 12.14 15.32
CA ASN A 236 13.70 12.90 14.55
C ASN A 236 13.12 14.26 14.11
N THR A 237 12.84 15.08 15.12
CA THR A 237 12.09 16.33 15.02
C THR A 237 12.58 17.27 13.92
N GLU A 238 13.88 17.53 13.83
CA GLU A 238 14.45 18.46 12.85
C GLU A 238 14.30 17.95 11.42
N LYS A 239 14.54 16.65 11.22
CA LYS A 239 14.37 16.01 9.92
C LYS A 239 12.91 16.03 9.51
N ALA A 240 12.00 15.69 10.43
CA ALA A 240 10.57 15.72 10.16
C ALA A 240 10.06 17.14 9.84
N ALA A 241 10.54 18.16 10.57
CA ALA A 241 10.21 19.56 10.31
C ALA A 241 10.66 19.98 8.91
N ARG A 242 11.91 19.66 8.55
CA ARG A 242 12.47 19.96 7.22
C ARG A 242 11.68 19.26 6.13
N GLU A 243 11.43 17.96 6.27
CA GLU A 243 10.66 17.19 5.29
C GLU A 243 9.24 17.74 5.10
N LEU A 244 8.59 18.22 6.18
CA LEU A 244 7.27 18.81 6.10
C LEU A 244 7.28 20.16 5.37
N ILE A 245 8.27 21.02 5.62
CA ILE A 245 8.43 22.32 4.98
C ILE A 245 8.86 22.19 3.51
N ASP A 246 9.85 21.35 3.22
CA ASP A 246 10.36 21.13 1.85
C ASP A 246 9.29 20.57 0.90
N ASN A 247 8.25 19.94 1.46
CA ASN A 247 7.12 19.38 0.70
C ASN A 247 5.81 20.15 0.92
N ALA A 248 5.86 21.33 1.53
CA ALA A 248 4.72 22.21 1.67
C ALA A 248 4.34 22.85 0.33
N TYR A 249 3.09 23.28 0.20
CA TYR A 249 2.68 24.06 -0.96
C TYR A 249 3.06 25.53 -0.74
N VAL A 250 3.78 26.12 -1.69
CA VAL A 250 4.26 27.50 -1.62
C VAL A 250 3.64 28.31 -2.75
N VAL A 251 2.94 29.39 -2.41
CA VAL A 251 2.37 30.32 -3.39
C VAL A 251 2.17 31.69 -2.76
N ASP A 252 2.36 32.75 -3.55
CA ASP A 252 2.12 34.14 -3.13
C ASP A 252 2.81 34.51 -1.79
N GLY A 253 4.08 34.09 -1.66
CA GLY A 253 4.87 34.34 -0.44
C GLY A 253 4.41 33.58 0.81
N ARG A 254 3.46 32.64 0.68
CA ARG A 254 2.92 31.82 1.78
C ARG A 254 3.36 30.38 1.66
N ILE A 255 3.64 29.76 2.80
CA ILE A 255 3.94 28.33 2.92
C ILE A 255 2.75 27.67 3.63
N PHE A 256 2.05 26.78 2.94
CA PHE A 256 0.93 26.06 3.50
C PHE A 256 1.37 24.67 3.98
N VAL A 257 1.37 24.50 5.30
CA VAL A 257 1.69 23.24 5.97
C VAL A 257 0.42 22.58 6.46
N LYS A 258 0.23 21.31 6.12
CA LYS A 258 -0.88 20.50 6.59
C LYS A 258 -0.38 19.30 7.39
N THR A 259 -0.95 19.11 8.57
CA THR A 259 -0.82 17.89 9.37
C THR A 259 -2.18 17.22 9.58
N HIS A 260 -2.20 15.94 9.96
CA HIS A 260 -3.45 15.22 10.28
C HIS A 260 -3.24 14.15 11.36
N SER A 261 -4.31 13.81 12.07
CA SER A 261 -4.34 12.68 13.00
C SER A 261 -5.76 12.20 13.33
N HIS A 262 -5.87 11.00 13.89
CA HIS A 262 -7.11 10.41 14.40
C HIS A 262 -7.35 10.78 15.86
N SER A 263 -7.89 11.95 16.15
CA SER A 263 -8.01 12.47 17.52
C SER A 263 -8.76 11.58 18.54
N MET A 264 -9.62 10.65 18.11
CA MET A 264 -10.42 9.80 19.00
C MET A 264 -10.14 8.30 18.82
N HIS A 265 -8.96 7.91 18.34
CA HIS A 265 -8.64 6.49 18.18
C HIS A 265 -8.50 5.78 19.55
N PRO A 266 -9.13 4.60 19.78
CA PRO A 266 -9.12 3.90 21.08
C PRO A 266 -7.74 3.66 21.68
N HIS A 267 -6.74 3.43 20.83
CA HIS A 267 -5.34 3.27 21.24
C HIS A 267 -4.78 4.44 22.07
N TYR A 268 -5.30 5.66 21.90
CA TYR A 268 -4.88 6.81 22.71
C TYR A 268 -5.45 6.79 24.13
N PHE A 269 -6.40 5.90 24.40
CA PHE A 269 -7.08 5.74 25.68
C PHE A 269 -6.69 4.43 26.38
N GLU A 270 -6.51 3.32 25.65
CA GLU A 270 -6.38 1.96 26.19
C GLU A 270 -5.14 1.73 27.09
N HIS A 271 -4.09 2.54 26.95
CA HIS A 271 -2.81 2.32 27.63
C HIS A 271 -2.36 3.47 28.53
N ALA A 272 -3.16 4.53 28.64
CA ALA A 272 -2.79 5.71 29.38
C ALA A 272 -3.75 5.94 30.55
N ARG A 273 -3.21 6.25 31.74
CA ARG A 273 -4.02 6.70 32.88
C ARG A 273 -4.80 7.99 32.55
N VAL A 274 -4.28 8.77 31.60
CA VAL A 274 -4.88 9.98 31.04
C VAL A 274 -4.66 9.93 29.54
N PRO A 275 -5.69 10.08 28.69
CA PRO A 275 -5.51 10.07 27.25
C PRO A 275 -4.52 11.17 26.83
N VAL A 276 -3.58 10.80 25.97
CA VAL A 276 -2.69 11.76 25.31
C VAL A 276 -3.18 11.86 23.88
N PHE A 277 -3.62 13.04 23.46
CA PHE A 277 -4.02 13.25 22.08
C PHE A 277 -2.80 13.50 21.19
N PRO A 278 -2.88 13.24 19.88
CA PRO A 278 -1.77 13.45 18.94
C PRO A 278 -1.07 14.81 19.04
N HIS A 279 -1.84 15.88 19.23
CA HIS A 279 -1.33 17.24 19.39
C HIS A 279 -0.66 17.50 20.76
N GLN A 280 -0.90 16.64 21.75
CA GLN A 280 -0.27 16.70 23.07
C GLN A 280 1.00 15.86 23.16
N TYR A 281 1.26 15.00 22.18
CA TYR A 281 2.43 14.13 22.19
C TYR A 281 3.72 14.98 22.15
N PRO A 282 4.70 14.77 23.07
CA PRO A 282 5.88 15.64 23.17
C PRO A 282 6.67 15.79 21.88
N ALA A 283 6.83 14.72 21.09
CA ALA A 283 7.55 14.79 19.82
C ALA A 283 6.79 15.63 18.77
N THR A 284 5.45 15.59 18.78
CA THR A 284 4.62 16.47 17.93
C THR A 284 4.78 17.94 18.31
N GLN A 285 4.80 18.25 19.61
CA GLN A 285 5.04 19.62 20.07
C GLN A 285 6.44 20.09 19.68
N ALA A 286 7.46 19.28 19.89
CA ALA A 286 8.83 19.57 19.47
C ALA A 286 8.92 19.82 17.96
N LEU A 287 8.22 19.01 17.15
CA LEU A 287 8.18 19.15 15.68
C LEU A 287 7.71 20.55 15.27
N LEU A 288 6.57 20.96 15.84
CA LEU A 288 5.99 22.26 15.52
C LEU A 288 6.80 23.42 16.10
N SER A 289 7.41 23.26 17.29
CA SER A 289 8.34 24.25 17.84
C SER A 289 9.53 24.51 16.91
N VAL A 290 10.13 23.47 16.33
CA VAL A 290 11.23 23.66 15.36
C VAL A 290 10.79 24.52 14.16
N ILE A 291 9.57 24.30 13.67
CA ILE A 291 9.01 25.08 12.56
C ILE A 291 8.75 26.53 12.99
N PHE A 292 8.14 26.76 14.16
CA PHE A 292 7.81 28.10 14.64
C PHE A 292 9.05 28.92 14.98
N ASP A 293 10.08 28.31 15.55
CA ASP A 293 11.35 28.96 15.82
C ASP A 293 12.06 29.34 14.50
N ALA A 294 11.99 28.47 13.49
CA ALA A 294 12.53 28.76 12.17
C ALA A 294 11.79 29.93 11.50
N ALA A 295 10.44 29.94 11.57
CA ALA A 295 9.62 31.03 11.06
C ALA A 295 9.95 32.36 11.75
N THR A 296 10.06 32.35 13.08
CA THR A 296 10.43 33.53 13.88
C THR A 296 11.79 34.09 13.48
N ARG A 297 12.82 33.23 13.33
CA ARG A 297 14.15 33.65 12.87
C ARG A 297 14.16 34.19 11.44
N ALA A 298 13.27 33.68 10.59
CA ALA A 298 13.11 34.14 9.22
C ALA A 298 12.22 35.38 9.08
N GLY A 299 11.61 35.88 10.17
CA GLY A 299 10.64 36.97 10.12
C GLY A 299 9.35 36.59 9.37
N VAL A 300 8.96 35.32 9.41
CA VAL A 300 7.75 34.78 8.77
C VAL A 300 6.66 34.57 9.83
N ASP A 301 5.48 35.14 9.59
CA ASP A 301 4.34 34.98 10.48
C ASP A 301 3.71 33.59 10.37
N VAL A 302 3.39 32.99 11.51
CA VAL A 302 2.68 31.71 11.60
C VAL A 302 1.22 31.96 11.89
N THR A 303 0.34 31.44 11.03
CA THR A 303 -1.12 31.53 11.19
C THR A 303 -1.73 30.13 11.19
N PHE A 304 -2.73 29.92 12.05
CA PHE A 304 -3.53 28.70 12.07
C PHE A 304 -4.83 28.97 11.32
N ALA A 305 -5.16 28.12 10.36
CA ALA A 305 -6.34 28.24 9.52
C ALA A 305 -7.09 26.90 9.48
N THR A 306 -8.41 26.98 9.48
CA THR A 306 -9.30 25.85 9.27
C THR A 306 -9.35 25.49 7.78
N ALA A 307 -9.83 24.29 7.42
CA ALA A 307 -9.97 23.85 6.04
C ALA A 307 -10.81 24.83 5.16
N PRO A 308 -11.97 25.35 5.62
CA PRO A 308 -12.67 26.42 4.90
C PRO A 308 -11.82 27.66 4.65
N GLU A 309 -11.07 28.11 5.66
CA GLU A 309 -10.22 29.30 5.54
C GLU A 309 -9.07 29.07 4.57
N VAL A 310 -8.44 27.90 4.60
CA VAL A 310 -7.39 27.54 3.64
C VAL A 310 -7.95 27.49 2.22
N TYR A 311 -9.16 26.95 2.04
CA TYR A 311 -9.86 26.97 0.76
C TYR A 311 -10.09 28.41 0.28
N ASP A 312 -10.64 29.28 1.12
CA ASP A 312 -10.94 30.68 0.77
C ASP A 312 -9.64 31.46 0.47
N LEU A 313 -8.61 31.30 1.31
CA LEU A 313 -7.29 31.93 1.12
C LEU A 313 -6.62 31.54 -0.20
N LEU A 314 -6.86 30.32 -0.70
CA LEU A 314 -6.35 29.87 -1.99
C LEU A 314 -7.25 30.37 -3.13
N ALA A 315 -8.55 30.09 -3.07
CA ALA A 315 -9.50 30.42 -4.14
C ALA A 315 -9.52 31.93 -4.43
N GLU A 316 -9.46 32.76 -3.39
CA GLU A 316 -9.56 34.22 -3.47
C GLU A 316 -8.19 34.92 -3.55
N ALA A 317 -7.10 34.16 -3.68
CA ALA A 317 -5.76 34.75 -3.79
C ALA A 317 -5.66 35.69 -5.00
N PRO A 318 -4.95 36.83 -4.88
CA PRO A 318 -4.81 37.77 -6.00
C PRO A 318 -3.97 37.19 -7.16
N VAL A 319 -3.13 36.20 -6.85
CA VAL A 319 -2.27 35.52 -7.82
C VAL A 319 -2.98 34.30 -8.39
N ASN A 320 -3.07 34.23 -9.71
CA ASN A 320 -3.57 33.07 -10.45
C ASN A 320 -2.45 32.48 -11.33
N PRO A 321 -1.68 31.48 -10.83
CA PRO A 321 -0.63 30.85 -11.61
C PRO A 321 -1.21 30.17 -12.86
N GLN A 322 -0.83 30.66 -14.03
CA GLN A 322 -1.25 30.10 -15.32
C GLN A 322 -0.45 28.80 -15.59
N VAL A 323 -0.84 27.71 -14.94
CA VAL A 323 -0.20 26.39 -15.07
C VAL A 323 -1.18 25.41 -15.69
N ASP A 324 -0.83 24.84 -16.84
CA ASP A 324 -1.54 23.69 -17.40
C ASP A 324 -1.22 22.43 -16.58
N LEU A 325 -2.10 22.12 -15.62
CA LEU A 325 -1.92 20.97 -14.73
C LEU A 325 -2.01 19.64 -15.47
N ALA A 326 -2.83 19.56 -16.52
CA ALA A 326 -2.96 18.33 -17.31
C ALA A 326 -1.67 18.04 -18.08
N ALA A 327 -1.09 19.05 -18.73
CA ALA A 327 0.22 18.91 -19.39
C ALA A 327 1.34 18.62 -18.38
N THR A 328 1.37 19.35 -17.27
CA THR A 328 2.45 19.24 -16.27
C THR A 328 2.47 17.88 -15.56
N TYR A 329 1.32 17.40 -15.10
CA TYR A 329 1.23 16.22 -14.22
C TYR A 329 0.64 14.98 -14.89
N LEU A 330 -0.24 15.13 -15.88
CA LEU A 330 -1.04 14.02 -16.40
C LEU A 330 -0.49 13.43 -17.70
N GLN A 331 0.10 14.22 -18.60
CA GLN A 331 0.54 13.81 -19.94
C GLN A 331 1.83 12.95 -19.98
N GLN A 332 2.61 12.88 -18.91
CA GLN A 332 3.93 12.20 -18.91
C GLN A 332 3.90 10.67 -19.17
N ARG A 333 2.73 10.03 -19.33
CA ARG A 333 2.63 8.59 -19.62
C ARG A 333 2.91 8.20 -21.08
N GLY A 334 2.92 9.16 -22.01
CA GLY A 334 3.09 8.86 -23.45
C GLY A 334 4.53 8.57 -23.90
N LEU A 335 5.52 9.27 -23.34
CA LEU A 335 6.87 9.29 -23.91
C LEU A 335 7.72 8.05 -23.56
N PHE A 336 7.49 7.41 -22.41
CA PHE A 336 8.13 6.13 -22.11
C PHE A 336 7.50 4.95 -22.89
N GLY A 337 6.24 5.06 -23.32
CA GLY A 337 5.58 4.04 -24.14
C GLY A 337 5.97 4.08 -25.62
N ALA A 338 6.21 5.28 -26.17
CA ALA A 338 6.58 5.45 -27.57
C ALA A 338 8.02 4.99 -27.88
N ALA A 339 8.97 5.23 -26.98
CA ALA A 339 10.35 4.73 -27.11
C ALA A 339 10.41 3.19 -27.11
N VAL A 340 9.49 2.52 -26.41
CA VAL A 340 9.40 1.04 -26.37
C VAL A 340 8.68 0.46 -27.59
N ARG A 341 7.79 1.22 -28.25
CA ARG A 341 7.16 0.80 -29.52
C ARG A 341 8.06 1.02 -30.74
N ALA A 342 8.95 2.02 -30.73
CA ALA A 342 9.95 2.21 -31.79
C ALA A 342 10.98 1.07 -31.86
N LEU A 343 11.21 0.36 -30.75
CA LEU A 343 12.09 -0.82 -30.67
C LEU A 343 11.44 -2.15 -31.13
N LYS A 344 10.21 -2.12 -31.65
CA LYS A 344 9.52 -3.31 -32.21
C LYS A 344 9.44 -3.35 -33.73
N ARG A 345 10.20 -2.52 -34.45
CA ARG A 345 10.43 -2.74 -35.89
C ARG A 345 11.54 -3.79 -36.08
N GLN A 346 11.21 -4.82 -36.84
CA GLN A 346 12.05 -5.97 -37.18
C GLN A 346 13.49 -5.55 -37.53
N PRO A 347 14.52 -6.27 -37.07
CA PRO A 347 15.88 -6.02 -37.53
C PRO A 347 16.00 -6.46 -38.98
N SER A 348 16.19 -5.48 -39.87
CA SER A 348 16.82 -5.72 -41.16
C SER A 348 18.20 -6.31 -40.92
N ARG A 349 18.52 -7.37 -41.67
CA ARG A 349 19.86 -7.99 -41.71
C ARG A 349 20.91 -6.92 -42.01
N VAL A 350 21.63 -6.48 -40.98
CA VAL A 350 22.89 -5.76 -41.14
C VAL A 350 24.01 -6.78 -41.00
N SER A 351 24.81 -6.90 -42.05
CA SER A 351 26.03 -7.70 -42.08
C SER A 351 27.04 -7.19 -41.07
N SER A 352 27.22 -7.92 -39.97
CA SER A 352 28.28 -7.65 -38.99
C SER A 352 29.61 -8.23 -39.48
N ALA A 353 30.45 -7.39 -40.07
CA ALA A 353 31.88 -7.65 -40.15
C ALA A 353 32.52 -7.27 -38.81
N GLY A 354 33.24 -8.21 -38.20
CA GLY A 354 34.15 -7.95 -37.08
C GLY A 354 33.56 -8.05 -35.67
N ALA A 355 33.09 -9.22 -35.24
CA ALA A 355 32.94 -9.53 -33.82
C ALA A 355 34.07 -10.46 -33.39
N SER A 356 34.89 -9.99 -32.44
CA SER A 356 35.90 -10.76 -31.75
C SER A 356 35.27 -11.96 -31.03
N SER A 357 35.93 -13.12 -31.10
CA SER A 357 35.51 -14.34 -30.42
C SER A 357 35.20 -14.10 -28.94
N PRO A 358 34.07 -14.63 -28.41
CA PRO A 358 33.82 -14.56 -26.97
C PRO A 358 34.86 -15.42 -26.26
N ALA A 359 35.65 -14.78 -25.41
CA ALA A 359 36.57 -15.47 -24.50
C ALA A 359 35.81 -16.53 -23.70
N LEU A 360 36.42 -17.70 -23.54
CA LEU A 360 35.92 -18.81 -22.71
C LEU A 360 35.45 -18.27 -21.35
N ALA A 361 34.14 -18.35 -21.10
CA ALA A 361 33.53 -17.88 -19.87
C ALA A 361 34.00 -18.76 -18.70
N VAL A 362 34.99 -18.28 -17.94
CA VAL A 362 35.43 -18.90 -16.69
C VAL A 362 34.27 -18.84 -15.69
N PRO A 363 33.87 -19.96 -15.05
CA PRO A 363 32.87 -19.95 -13.99
C PRO A 363 33.27 -18.97 -12.88
N LEU A 364 32.34 -18.15 -12.40
CA LEU A 364 32.61 -17.22 -11.31
C LEU A 364 32.57 -17.97 -9.97
N GLU A 365 33.52 -17.64 -9.09
CA GLU A 365 33.52 -18.13 -7.71
C GLU A 365 32.27 -17.63 -6.94
N PRO A 366 31.68 -18.43 -6.03
CA PRO A 366 30.44 -18.07 -5.31
C PRO A 366 30.49 -16.71 -4.59
N ALA A 367 31.62 -16.38 -3.96
CA ALA A 367 31.79 -15.08 -3.30
C ALA A 367 31.73 -13.91 -4.30
N ARG A 368 32.28 -14.12 -5.50
CA ARG A 368 32.26 -13.13 -6.58
C ARG A 368 30.86 -12.99 -7.19
N ILE A 369 30.08 -14.08 -7.24
CA ILE A 369 28.66 -14.04 -7.63
C ILE A 369 27.86 -13.20 -6.62
N ALA A 370 28.04 -13.44 -5.32
CA ALA A 370 27.33 -12.70 -4.28
C ALA A 370 27.63 -11.20 -4.37
N GLU A 371 28.90 -10.84 -4.51
CA GLU A 371 29.33 -9.46 -4.66
C GLU A 371 28.80 -8.79 -5.95
N LEU A 372 28.79 -9.52 -7.06
CA LEU A 372 28.24 -9.03 -8.32
C LEU A 372 26.73 -8.75 -8.21
N VAL A 373 25.98 -9.66 -7.59
CA VAL A 373 24.54 -9.51 -7.36
C VAL A 373 24.29 -8.34 -6.43
N ARG A 374 25.03 -8.25 -5.33
CA ARG A 374 25.00 -7.13 -4.37
C ARG A 374 25.15 -5.79 -5.06
N GLN A 375 26.26 -5.59 -5.76
CA GLN A 375 26.57 -4.31 -6.40
C GLN A 375 25.54 -3.97 -7.48
N THR A 376 25.16 -4.94 -8.30
CA THR A 376 24.18 -4.69 -9.38
C THR A 376 22.80 -4.35 -8.84
N ALA A 377 22.37 -5.02 -7.77
CA ALA A 377 21.12 -4.70 -7.11
C ALA A 377 21.16 -3.30 -6.47
N ALA A 378 22.26 -2.94 -5.80
CA ALA A 378 22.45 -1.61 -5.24
C ALA A 378 22.36 -0.52 -6.32
N ASP A 379 23.13 -0.64 -7.41
CA ASP A 379 23.14 0.30 -8.53
C ASP A 379 21.74 0.52 -9.10
N VAL A 380 21.04 -0.58 -9.41
CA VAL A 380 19.70 -0.55 -10.01
C VAL A 380 18.70 0.04 -9.03
N MET A 381 18.76 -0.32 -7.75
CA MET A 381 17.83 0.18 -6.75
C MET A 381 18.04 1.65 -6.45
N GLN A 382 19.28 2.14 -6.42
CA GLN A 382 19.58 3.56 -6.29
C GLN A 382 19.02 4.35 -7.48
N GLN A 383 19.31 3.92 -8.71
CA GLN A 383 18.78 4.57 -9.93
C GLN A 383 17.24 4.60 -9.93
N ARG A 384 16.61 3.49 -9.54
CA ARG A 384 15.15 3.41 -9.44
C ARG A 384 14.61 4.31 -8.34
N LEU A 385 15.31 4.43 -7.21
CA LEU A 385 14.92 5.31 -6.11
C LEU A 385 14.95 6.77 -6.54
N GLU A 386 16.02 7.18 -7.22
CA GLU A 386 16.19 8.55 -7.76
C GLU A 386 15.12 8.88 -8.80
N SER A 387 14.79 7.93 -9.70
CA SER A 387 13.87 8.18 -10.82
C SER A 387 12.39 7.96 -10.49
N LEU A 388 12.07 7.02 -9.60
CA LEU A 388 10.69 6.59 -9.33
C LEU A 388 10.25 6.84 -7.87
N GLY A 389 11.14 7.37 -7.04
CA GLY A 389 10.93 7.51 -5.60
C GLY A 389 10.85 6.16 -4.86
N VAL A 390 10.68 6.23 -3.53
CA VAL A 390 10.69 5.04 -2.63
C VAL A 390 9.61 4.02 -3.01
N ARG A 391 8.42 4.50 -3.40
CA ARG A 391 7.27 3.62 -3.70
C ARG A 391 7.34 3.03 -5.11
N GLY A 392 7.71 3.82 -6.12
CA GLY A 392 7.80 3.36 -7.51
C GLY A 392 9.00 2.45 -7.77
N SER A 393 10.08 2.62 -7.00
CA SER A 393 11.29 1.79 -7.10
C SER A 393 11.09 0.35 -6.63
N GLY A 394 10.16 0.11 -5.70
CA GLY A 394 10.04 -1.15 -4.96
C GLY A 394 10.95 -1.22 -3.73
N ALA A 395 11.67 -0.14 -3.41
CA ALA A 395 12.62 -0.13 -2.30
C ALA A 395 11.91 -0.24 -0.93
N TYR A 396 10.77 0.45 -0.75
CA TYR A 396 10.04 0.52 0.54
C TYR A 396 10.99 0.73 1.75
N GLU A 397 10.52 0.54 2.98
CA GLU A 397 11.37 0.79 4.15
C GLU A 397 12.57 -0.18 4.25
N HIS A 398 12.37 -1.45 3.87
CA HIS A 398 13.41 -2.48 3.99
C HIS A 398 14.62 -2.22 3.08
N TYR A 399 14.42 -2.08 1.77
CA TYR A 399 15.55 -1.92 0.84
C TYR A 399 16.10 -0.50 0.80
N SER A 400 15.29 0.53 1.12
CA SER A 400 15.83 1.87 1.34
C SER A 400 16.77 1.90 2.56
N GLY A 401 16.41 1.21 3.65
CA GLY A 401 17.32 1.02 4.79
C GLY A 401 18.62 0.32 4.37
N MET A 402 18.51 -0.78 3.62
CA MET A 402 19.69 -1.48 3.11
C MET A 402 20.58 -0.59 2.25
N LEU A 403 20.02 0.24 1.36
CA LEU A 403 20.81 1.18 0.54
C LEU A 403 21.59 2.18 1.40
N CYS A 404 20.97 2.73 2.44
CA CYS A 404 21.63 3.65 3.36
C CYS A 404 22.79 3.00 4.14
N GLU A 405 22.72 1.68 4.36
CA GLU A 405 23.72 0.90 5.10
C GLU A 405 24.78 0.23 4.20
N GLY A 406 24.84 0.58 2.90
CA GLY A 406 25.83 0.04 1.96
C GLY A 406 25.39 -1.22 1.19
N PHE A 407 24.11 -1.57 1.29
CA PHE A 407 23.41 -2.63 0.53
C PHE A 407 24.17 -3.96 0.55
N ALA A 408 24.11 -4.68 1.67
CA ALA A 408 24.68 -6.02 1.81
C ALA A 408 23.69 -7.11 1.36
N VAL A 409 24.20 -8.21 0.78
CA VAL A 409 23.40 -9.44 0.66
C VAL A 409 23.15 -9.96 2.08
N PRO A 410 21.88 -10.13 2.51
CA PRO A 410 21.62 -10.55 3.87
C PRO A 410 22.22 -11.95 4.16
N GLY A 411 22.82 -12.13 5.35
CA GLY A 411 23.48 -13.40 5.71
C GLY A 411 22.56 -14.62 5.67
N TYR A 412 21.26 -14.43 5.90
CA TYR A 412 20.26 -15.48 5.78
C TYR A 412 20.04 -15.96 4.33
N GLU A 413 20.24 -15.13 3.32
CA GLU A 413 20.16 -15.56 1.91
C GLU A 413 21.34 -16.48 1.55
N LEU A 414 22.54 -16.16 2.05
CA LEU A 414 23.72 -17.02 1.87
C LEU A 414 23.55 -18.35 2.60
N THR A 415 23.01 -18.33 3.82
CA THR A 415 22.66 -19.55 4.56
C THR A 415 21.67 -20.42 3.78
N ALA A 416 20.62 -19.81 3.20
CA ALA A 416 19.65 -20.54 2.38
C ALA A 416 20.29 -21.15 1.13
N LEU A 417 21.20 -20.42 0.47
CA LEU A 417 21.93 -20.91 -0.69
C LEU A 417 22.79 -22.13 -0.33
N ASP A 418 23.49 -22.08 0.81
CA ASP A 418 24.32 -23.20 1.25
C ASP A 418 23.50 -24.44 1.60
N ILE A 419 22.33 -24.28 2.23
CA ILE A 419 21.39 -25.39 2.44
C ILE A 419 20.97 -26.02 1.11
N VAL A 420 20.62 -25.19 0.11
CA VAL A 420 20.25 -25.66 -1.23
C VAL A 420 21.40 -26.44 -1.87
N ARG A 421 22.62 -25.91 -1.84
CA ARG A 421 23.82 -26.53 -2.42
C ARG A 421 24.14 -27.88 -1.80
N GLN A 422 24.02 -27.98 -0.48
CA GLN A 422 24.43 -29.18 0.26
C GLN A 422 23.35 -30.27 0.25
N GLN A 423 22.08 -29.89 0.38
CA GLN A 423 21.02 -30.85 0.69
C GLN A 423 20.12 -31.18 -0.50
N VAL A 424 19.91 -30.25 -1.44
CA VAL A 424 19.01 -30.44 -2.59
C VAL A 424 19.57 -29.88 -3.91
N PRO A 425 20.79 -30.25 -4.34
CA PRO A 425 21.47 -29.63 -5.49
C PRO A 425 20.92 -30.05 -6.87
N ARG A 426 19.99 -31.01 -6.95
CA ARG A 426 19.54 -31.63 -8.21
C ARG A 426 18.02 -31.64 -8.33
N LEU A 427 17.46 -30.46 -8.52
CA LEU A 427 16.04 -30.26 -8.81
C LEU A 427 15.85 -29.59 -10.16
N ASP A 428 14.64 -29.71 -10.71
CA ASP A 428 14.33 -29.15 -12.02
C ASP A 428 14.11 -27.63 -11.92
N ALA A 429 13.66 -27.14 -10.75
CA ALA A 429 13.46 -25.72 -10.49
C ALA A 429 13.51 -25.37 -8.98
N TYR A 430 13.87 -24.12 -8.71
CA TYR A 430 14.00 -23.54 -7.36
C TYR A 430 13.09 -22.31 -7.27
N HIS A 431 11.91 -22.47 -6.66
CA HIS A 431 10.87 -21.44 -6.64
C HIS A 431 10.98 -20.60 -5.36
N GLU A 432 11.37 -19.34 -5.48
CA GLU A 432 11.34 -18.39 -4.37
C GLU A 432 9.96 -17.72 -4.29
N ILE A 433 9.27 -17.89 -3.17
CA ILE A 433 7.93 -17.35 -2.94
C ILE A 433 8.04 -16.04 -2.16
N GLY A 434 7.55 -14.94 -2.74
CA GLY A 434 7.70 -13.61 -2.17
C GLY A 434 9.12 -13.08 -2.34
N ALA A 435 9.65 -13.20 -3.57
CA ALA A 435 11.05 -12.95 -3.87
C ALA A 435 11.52 -11.48 -3.68
N GLY A 436 10.59 -10.56 -3.44
CA GLY A 436 10.91 -9.14 -3.31
C GLY A 436 11.56 -8.60 -4.58
N ILE A 437 12.76 -8.03 -4.44
CA ILE A 437 13.56 -7.56 -5.58
C ILE A 437 14.38 -8.68 -6.26
N GLY A 438 14.18 -9.94 -5.90
CA GLY A 438 14.76 -11.11 -6.57
C GLY A 438 16.24 -11.35 -6.29
N LEU A 439 16.77 -10.86 -5.17
CA LEU A 439 18.20 -10.97 -4.83
C LEU A 439 18.63 -12.45 -4.73
N PHE A 440 17.93 -13.24 -3.92
CA PHE A 440 18.21 -14.66 -3.74
C PHE A 440 17.97 -15.49 -5.01
N SER A 441 16.89 -15.23 -5.76
CA SER A 441 16.67 -15.86 -7.07
C SER A 441 17.80 -15.60 -8.07
N CYS A 442 18.37 -14.39 -8.08
CA CYS A 442 19.56 -14.09 -8.90
C CYS A 442 20.79 -14.88 -8.44
N LEU A 443 21.01 -15.01 -7.11
CA LEU A 443 22.08 -15.83 -6.55
C LEU A 443 21.95 -17.30 -6.98
N LEU A 444 20.75 -17.88 -6.87
CA LEU A 444 20.48 -19.25 -7.32
C LEU A 444 20.82 -19.43 -8.79
N ALA A 445 20.30 -18.56 -9.67
CA ALA A 445 20.50 -18.65 -11.11
C ALA A 445 21.99 -18.59 -11.50
N LEU A 446 22.74 -17.63 -10.93
CA LEU A 446 24.16 -17.48 -11.23
C LEU A 446 25.02 -18.62 -10.65
N ASN A 447 24.54 -19.31 -9.60
CA ASN A 447 25.16 -20.55 -9.10
C ASN A 447 24.70 -21.82 -9.86
N GLY A 448 23.99 -21.66 -10.98
CA GLY A 448 23.61 -22.76 -11.87
C GLY A 448 22.30 -23.46 -11.51
N TYR A 449 21.51 -22.91 -10.60
CA TYR A 449 20.21 -23.45 -10.20
C TYR A 449 19.09 -22.79 -11.03
N PRO A 450 18.19 -23.54 -11.71
CA PRO A 450 17.07 -22.95 -12.45
C PRO A 450 16.09 -22.26 -11.49
N ALA A 451 16.20 -20.94 -11.38
CA ALA A 451 15.45 -20.16 -10.39
C ALA A 451 14.12 -19.65 -10.96
N VAL A 452 13.08 -19.63 -10.12
CA VAL A 452 11.78 -19.03 -10.42
C VAL A 452 11.41 -18.10 -9.28
N ALA A 453 11.43 -16.79 -9.51
CA ALA A 453 11.04 -15.79 -8.54
C ALA A 453 9.55 -15.45 -8.67
N ILE A 454 8.78 -15.60 -7.60
CA ILE A 454 7.35 -15.28 -7.57
C ILE A 454 7.14 -14.06 -6.68
N GLU A 455 6.65 -12.97 -7.25
CA GLU A 455 6.37 -11.73 -6.52
C GLU A 455 5.06 -11.13 -6.99
N HIS A 456 4.22 -10.69 -6.05
CA HIS A 456 2.91 -10.10 -6.33
C HIS A 456 2.95 -8.58 -6.38
N ASN A 457 3.93 -7.96 -5.73
CA ASN A 457 4.12 -6.52 -5.72
C ASN A 457 4.78 -6.06 -7.02
N VAL A 458 4.03 -5.30 -7.83
CA VAL A 458 4.47 -4.85 -9.15
C VAL A 458 5.80 -4.07 -9.11
N PRO A 459 6.00 -3.04 -8.24
CA PRO A 459 7.27 -2.33 -8.17
C PRO A 459 8.49 -3.22 -7.87
N ARG A 460 8.35 -4.18 -6.93
CA ARG A 460 9.40 -5.13 -6.56
C ARG A 460 9.69 -6.13 -7.70
N HIS A 461 8.66 -6.64 -8.35
CA HIS A 461 8.81 -7.50 -9.53
C HIS A 461 9.56 -6.77 -10.66
N GLU A 462 9.22 -5.51 -10.95
CA GLU A 462 9.92 -4.72 -11.96
C GLU A 462 11.36 -4.38 -11.55
N ALA A 463 11.63 -4.22 -10.25
CA ALA A 463 13.00 -4.11 -9.74
C ALA A 463 13.79 -5.39 -9.98
N ALA A 464 13.22 -6.56 -9.66
CA ALA A 464 13.85 -7.86 -9.93
C ALA A 464 14.17 -8.04 -11.41
N ARG A 465 13.25 -7.63 -12.31
CA ARG A 465 13.49 -7.65 -13.77
C ARG A 465 14.62 -6.74 -14.18
N ALA A 466 14.70 -5.53 -13.62
CA ALA A 466 15.77 -4.59 -13.91
C ALA A 466 17.14 -5.13 -13.44
N ILE A 467 17.19 -5.70 -12.22
CA ILE A 467 18.40 -6.31 -11.66
C ILE A 467 18.87 -7.48 -12.52
N TRP A 468 17.98 -8.43 -12.84
CA TRP A 468 18.32 -9.58 -13.67
C TRP A 468 18.80 -9.17 -15.08
N LYS A 469 18.14 -8.19 -15.69
CA LYS A 469 18.56 -7.63 -16.98
C LYS A 469 19.96 -7.00 -16.89
N ALA A 470 20.24 -6.25 -15.84
CA ALA A 470 21.54 -5.62 -15.63
C ALA A 470 22.65 -6.66 -15.42
N LEU A 471 22.37 -7.74 -14.68
CA LEU A 471 23.29 -8.86 -14.51
C LEU A 471 23.63 -9.52 -15.85
N GLY A 472 22.65 -9.73 -16.73
CA GLY A 472 22.88 -10.26 -18.07
C GLY A 472 23.77 -9.40 -18.98
N GLY A 473 23.92 -8.10 -18.66
CA GLY A 473 24.89 -7.22 -19.32
C GLY A 473 26.31 -7.28 -18.73
N LYS A 474 26.47 -7.81 -17.50
CA LYS A 474 27.75 -7.88 -16.77
C LYS A 474 28.41 -9.26 -16.86
N VAL A 475 27.63 -10.33 -17.04
CA VAL A 475 28.13 -11.71 -17.09
C VAL A 475 27.45 -12.55 -18.16
N TYR A 476 28.20 -13.52 -18.70
CA TYR A 476 27.61 -14.52 -19.57
C TYR A 476 26.70 -15.46 -18.77
N LEU A 477 25.40 -15.37 -19.00
CA LEU A 477 24.42 -16.17 -18.27
C LEU A 477 24.41 -17.65 -18.67
N GLY A 478 24.94 -18.03 -19.85
CA GLY A 478 24.99 -19.43 -20.27
C GLY A 478 23.65 -20.16 -20.14
N LYS A 479 23.62 -21.22 -19.31
CA LYS A 479 22.39 -21.98 -18.98
C LYS A 479 21.67 -21.44 -17.73
N SER A 480 22.21 -20.45 -17.04
CA SER A 480 21.58 -19.82 -15.89
C SER A 480 20.26 -19.17 -16.32
N SER A 481 19.16 -19.66 -15.75
CA SER A 481 17.83 -19.12 -15.99
C SER A 481 17.22 -18.65 -14.68
N CYS A 482 16.80 -17.39 -14.65
CA CYS A 482 15.92 -16.85 -13.62
C CYS A 482 14.60 -16.44 -14.28
N GLN A 483 13.53 -17.18 -14.02
CA GLN A 483 12.18 -16.82 -14.47
C GLN A 483 11.52 -15.94 -13.42
N LEU A 484 11.01 -14.78 -13.84
CA LEU A 484 10.34 -13.84 -12.94
C LEU A 484 8.84 -13.87 -13.23
N ILE A 485 8.03 -14.25 -12.23
CA ILE A 485 6.58 -14.39 -12.32
C ILE A 485 5.91 -13.31 -11.47
N LEU A 486 5.18 -12.41 -12.12
CA LEU A 486 4.29 -11.48 -11.45
C LEU A 486 3.00 -12.19 -11.06
N GLY A 487 2.78 -12.41 -9.78
CA GLY A 487 1.56 -13.03 -9.30
C GLY A 487 1.61 -13.43 -7.83
N ARG A 488 0.44 -13.77 -7.28
CA ARG A 488 0.32 -14.23 -5.90
C ARG A 488 0.37 -15.75 -5.84
N PHE A 489 1.17 -16.28 -4.92
CA PHE A 489 1.18 -17.71 -4.60
C PHE A 489 -0.09 -18.11 -3.82
N PRO A 490 -0.70 -19.29 -4.05
CA PRO A 490 -0.28 -20.35 -4.99
C PRO A 490 -0.80 -20.21 -6.43
N ALA A 491 -1.68 -19.24 -6.71
CA ALA A 491 -2.32 -19.09 -8.01
C ALA A 491 -1.29 -18.93 -9.16
N ALA A 492 -0.21 -18.19 -8.93
CA ALA A 492 0.88 -17.95 -9.88
C ALA A 492 1.57 -19.22 -10.40
N VAL A 493 1.46 -20.34 -9.68
CA VAL A 493 2.08 -21.63 -10.04
C VAL A 493 1.06 -22.73 -10.27
N SER A 494 -0.23 -22.39 -10.40
CA SER A 494 -1.31 -23.37 -10.61
C SER A 494 -1.08 -24.28 -11.83
N GLY A 495 -0.54 -23.73 -12.92
CA GLY A 495 -0.24 -24.48 -14.15
C GLY A 495 1.20 -25.00 -14.29
N ILE A 496 2.04 -24.88 -13.26
CA ILE A 496 3.45 -25.30 -13.30
C ILE A 496 3.59 -26.65 -12.57
N ASP A 497 4.33 -27.59 -13.15
CA ASP A 497 4.71 -28.83 -12.45
C ASP A 497 5.74 -28.50 -11.36
N THR A 498 5.31 -28.57 -10.11
CA THR A 498 6.13 -28.29 -8.93
C THR A 498 6.68 -29.56 -8.27
N ALA A 499 6.35 -30.74 -8.81
CA ALA A 499 6.65 -31.99 -8.13
C ALA A 499 8.16 -32.33 -8.14
N ARG A 500 8.95 -31.79 -9.07
CA ARG A 500 10.44 -31.86 -9.06
C ARG A 500 11.11 -30.53 -8.68
N ALA A 501 10.36 -29.63 -8.02
CA ALA A 501 10.84 -28.34 -7.58
C ALA A 501 10.92 -28.26 -6.05
N ILE A 502 11.66 -27.27 -5.57
CA ILE A 502 11.63 -26.82 -4.16
C ILE A 502 10.92 -25.47 -4.08
N ALA A 503 10.09 -25.29 -3.05
CA ALA A 503 9.60 -23.98 -2.65
C ALA A 503 10.54 -23.39 -1.58
N ILE A 504 10.95 -22.14 -1.74
CA ILE A 504 11.86 -21.45 -0.82
C ILE A 504 11.17 -20.19 -0.31
N VAL A 505 11.13 -20.02 1.01
CA VAL A 505 10.47 -18.92 1.71
C VAL A 505 11.41 -18.37 2.78
N THR A 506 12.14 -17.29 2.45
CA THR A 506 13.20 -16.73 3.29
C THR A 506 12.73 -15.60 4.21
N ASN A 507 11.96 -14.64 3.69
CA ASN A 507 11.53 -13.45 4.43
C ASN A 507 10.11 -13.01 4.03
N LEU A 508 9.15 -13.93 4.10
CA LEU A 508 7.76 -13.67 3.76
C LEU A 508 7.00 -13.13 4.97
N VAL A 509 7.32 -11.93 5.45
CA VAL A 509 6.58 -11.30 6.55
C VAL A 509 5.51 -10.37 5.98
N SER A 510 4.25 -10.76 6.14
CA SER A 510 3.10 -10.00 5.64
C SER A 510 1.83 -10.39 6.37
N THR A 511 0.92 -9.42 6.56
CA THR A 511 -0.40 -9.69 7.14
C THR A 511 -1.19 -10.60 6.21
N GLN A 512 -1.45 -11.84 6.65
CA GLN A 512 -2.28 -12.80 5.95
C GLN A 512 -3.55 -13.04 6.74
N SER A 513 -4.70 -13.03 6.07
CA SER A 513 -5.92 -13.61 6.64
C SER A 513 -5.75 -15.13 6.84
N PRO A 514 -6.53 -15.76 7.75
CA PRO A 514 -6.46 -17.20 7.96
C PRO A 514 -6.66 -18.02 6.67
N SER A 515 -7.55 -17.58 5.78
CA SER A 515 -7.79 -18.23 4.48
C SER A 515 -6.59 -18.12 3.53
N GLN A 516 -5.91 -16.96 3.52
CA GLN A 516 -4.70 -16.77 2.71
C GLN A 516 -3.53 -17.62 3.23
N LEU A 517 -3.32 -17.67 4.55
CA LEU A 517 -2.31 -18.53 5.16
C LEU A 517 -2.58 -20.00 4.80
N ASN A 518 -3.82 -20.46 4.94
CA ASN A 518 -4.20 -21.82 4.57
C ASN A 518 -3.98 -22.09 3.07
N GLY A 519 -4.26 -21.10 2.21
CA GLY A 519 -3.97 -21.17 0.78
C GLY A 519 -2.48 -21.32 0.48
N ILE A 520 -1.62 -20.59 1.18
CA ILE A 520 -0.16 -20.73 1.06
C ILE A 520 0.27 -22.13 1.51
N LEU A 521 -0.14 -22.56 2.71
CA LEU A 521 0.21 -23.89 3.23
C LEU A 521 -0.23 -25.02 2.30
N THR A 522 -1.46 -24.94 1.78
CA THR A 522 -1.98 -25.89 0.79
C THR A 522 -1.17 -25.86 -0.51
N GLY A 523 -0.79 -24.68 -0.98
CA GLY A 523 0.07 -24.52 -2.15
C GLY A 523 1.44 -25.17 -1.99
N LEU A 524 2.05 -25.05 -0.80
CA LEU A 524 3.34 -25.65 -0.50
C LEU A 524 3.30 -27.18 -0.58
N ARG A 525 2.16 -27.82 -0.30
CA ARG A 525 1.98 -29.28 -0.42
C ARG A 525 2.13 -29.82 -1.85
N ARG A 526 2.27 -28.95 -2.85
CA ARG A 526 2.56 -29.35 -4.25
C ARG A 526 4.05 -29.52 -4.53
N TYR A 527 4.92 -29.16 -3.58
CA TYR A 527 6.38 -29.23 -3.73
C TYR A 527 6.93 -30.44 -2.99
N GLN A 528 7.95 -31.08 -3.58
CA GLN A 528 8.64 -32.21 -2.96
C GLN A 528 9.46 -31.75 -1.74
N TYR A 529 10.06 -30.57 -1.83
CA TYR A 529 10.82 -29.94 -0.77
C TYR A 529 10.31 -28.53 -0.49
N VAL A 530 10.40 -28.10 0.76
CA VAL A 530 10.15 -26.71 1.18
C VAL A 530 11.28 -26.27 2.09
N LEU A 531 11.98 -25.20 1.73
CA LEU A 531 12.92 -24.50 2.61
C LEU A 531 12.23 -23.27 3.18
N ILE A 532 12.06 -23.21 4.49
CA ILE A 532 11.28 -22.15 5.15
C ILE A 532 12.05 -21.57 6.34
N ASP A 533 12.08 -20.23 6.45
CA ASP A 533 12.52 -19.55 7.65
C ASP A 533 11.36 -19.49 8.67
N LEU A 534 11.44 -20.32 9.71
CA LEU A 534 10.40 -20.39 10.75
C LEU A 534 10.22 -19.06 11.50
N GLN A 535 11.27 -18.23 11.53
CA GLN A 535 11.21 -16.91 12.16
C GLN A 535 10.42 -15.91 11.31
N ARG A 536 10.45 -16.02 9.98
CA ARG A 536 9.99 -14.99 9.04
C ARG A 536 8.96 -15.52 8.04
N PHE A 537 8.01 -16.31 8.52
CA PHE A 537 6.94 -16.88 7.70
C PHE A 537 5.56 -16.35 8.10
N CYS A 538 5.00 -15.48 7.27
CA CYS A 538 3.78 -14.68 7.45
C CYS A 538 3.83 -13.74 8.67
N ILE A 539 4.01 -14.31 9.86
CA ILE A 539 4.14 -13.60 11.14
C ILE A 539 5.55 -13.81 11.69
N MET A 540 6.12 -12.75 12.27
CA MET A 540 7.45 -12.79 12.90
C MET A 540 7.42 -13.65 14.18
N ARG A 541 8.21 -14.72 14.24
CA ARG A 541 8.29 -15.65 15.39
C ARG A 541 9.68 -15.63 16.01
N ARG A 542 9.84 -14.83 17.07
CA ARG A 542 11.12 -14.61 17.75
C ARG A 542 11.49 -15.66 18.79
N THR A 543 10.56 -16.52 19.19
CA THR A 543 10.77 -17.53 20.24
C THR A 543 10.80 -18.94 19.67
N GLY A 544 11.64 -19.80 20.25
CA GLY A 544 11.71 -21.21 19.86
C GLY A 544 10.37 -21.95 20.02
N LYS A 545 9.55 -21.55 21.01
CA LYS A 545 8.19 -22.10 21.20
C LYS A 545 7.29 -21.82 19.99
N ALA A 546 7.21 -20.56 19.56
CA ALA A 546 6.36 -20.19 18.42
C ALA A 546 6.85 -20.84 17.11
N GLN A 547 8.17 -20.99 16.95
CA GLN A 547 8.75 -21.70 15.80
C GLN A 547 8.41 -23.20 15.82
N ALA A 548 8.43 -23.83 17.01
CA ALA A 548 8.04 -25.23 17.18
C ALA A 548 6.55 -25.47 16.90
N GLU A 549 5.68 -24.53 17.28
CA GLU A 549 4.24 -24.57 16.95
C GLU A 549 4.03 -24.57 15.43
N LEU A 550 4.67 -23.65 14.68
CA LEU A 550 4.61 -23.63 13.21
C LEU A 550 5.16 -24.95 12.61
N LEU A 551 6.25 -25.48 13.15
CA LEU A 551 6.80 -26.75 12.66
C LEU A 551 5.83 -27.92 12.88
N ASN A 552 5.07 -27.92 13.98
CA ASN A 552 4.04 -28.93 14.24
C ASN A 552 2.84 -28.78 13.29
N GLU A 553 2.43 -27.55 12.96
CA GLU A 553 1.42 -27.30 11.92
C GLU A 553 1.87 -27.85 10.56
N LEU A 554 3.13 -27.62 10.19
CA LEU A 554 3.70 -28.16 8.95
C LEU A 554 3.76 -29.69 8.96
N ARG A 555 4.11 -30.32 10.09
CA ARG A 555 4.06 -31.78 10.24
C ARG A 555 2.66 -32.35 10.06
N ALA A 556 1.64 -31.66 10.55
CA ALA A 556 0.24 -32.06 10.35
C ALA A 556 -0.19 -32.02 8.87
N LEU A 557 0.59 -31.37 8.00
CA LEU A 557 0.40 -31.30 6.55
C LEU A 557 1.32 -32.25 5.76
N ASP A 558 1.85 -33.30 6.42
CA ASP A 558 2.74 -34.33 5.87
C ASP A 558 4.16 -33.85 5.53
N PHE A 559 4.61 -32.73 6.11
CA PHE A 559 5.99 -32.29 6.00
C PHE A 559 6.88 -32.92 7.08
N GLU A 560 7.96 -33.55 6.64
CA GLU A 560 8.98 -34.14 7.49
C GLU A 560 10.24 -33.26 7.48
N PRO A 561 10.71 -32.74 8.63
CA PRO A 561 11.95 -31.98 8.68
C PRO A 561 13.16 -32.88 8.45
N LEU A 562 14.04 -32.47 7.53
CA LEU A 562 15.30 -33.16 7.22
C LEU A 562 16.48 -32.64 8.04
N SER A 563 16.34 -31.47 8.66
CA SER A 563 17.34 -30.84 9.51
C SER A 563 16.68 -30.20 10.73
N SER A 564 17.45 -29.99 11.79
CA SER A 564 17.07 -29.04 12.84
C SER A 564 17.12 -27.61 12.29
N PRO A 565 16.38 -26.64 12.89
CA PRO A 565 16.52 -25.24 12.56
C PRO A 565 17.98 -24.78 12.69
N THR A 566 18.52 -24.12 11.67
CA THR A 566 19.92 -23.64 11.66
C THR A 566 19.99 -22.12 11.63
N GLY A 567 20.88 -21.54 12.46
CA GLY A 567 21.27 -20.13 12.40
C GLY A 567 21.01 -19.34 13.69
N ILE A 568 21.81 -18.27 13.90
CA ILE A 568 21.58 -17.27 14.96
C ILE A 568 20.62 -16.18 14.45
N GLU A 569 20.70 -15.83 13.16
CA GLU A 569 19.91 -14.75 12.55
C GLU A 569 18.63 -15.22 11.85
N CYS A 570 18.52 -16.51 11.55
CA CYS A 570 17.41 -17.14 10.84
C CYS A 570 17.14 -18.54 11.43
N ALA A 571 15.93 -19.06 11.19
CA ALA A 571 15.51 -20.38 11.67
C ALA A 571 15.09 -21.26 10.50
N PHE A 572 16.02 -21.49 9.55
CA PHE A 572 15.73 -22.30 8.38
C PHE A 572 15.53 -23.77 8.71
N VAL A 573 14.47 -24.36 8.16
CA VAL A 573 14.27 -25.81 8.15
C VAL A 573 13.99 -26.27 6.72
N LEU A 574 14.70 -27.33 6.30
CA LEU A 574 14.38 -28.04 5.06
C LEU A 574 13.36 -29.13 5.37
N LEU A 575 12.23 -29.09 4.69
CA LEU A 575 11.12 -30.01 4.84
C LEU A 575 10.98 -30.86 3.58
N ARG A 576 10.66 -32.13 3.75
CA ARG A 576 10.28 -33.06 2.69
C ARG A 576 8.80 -33.38 2.79
N ASN A 577 8.09 -33.29 1.67
CA ASN A 577 6.69 -33.68 1.61
C ASN A 577 6.57 -35.20 1.40
N ARG A 578 6.07 -35.92 2.40
CA ARG A 578 5.97 -37.38 2.35
C ARG A 578 4.98 -37.86 1.29
N SER A 579 3.84 -37.18 1.17
CA SER A 579 2.74 -37.56 0.27
C SER A 579 3.17 -37.64 -1.20
N ILE A 580 4.00 -36.68 -1.67
CA ILE A 580 4.50 -36.65 -3.06
C ILE A 580 5.49 -37.77 -3.30
N VAL A 581 6.39 -38.03 -2.36
CA VAL A 581 7.41 -39.07 -2.51
C VAL A 581 6.77 -40.45 -2.55
N GLU A 582 5.80 -40.72 -1.67
CA GLU A 582 5.07 -41.99 -1.64
C GLU A 582 4.24 -42.20 -2.92
N THR A 583 3.55 -41.16 -3.40
CA THR A 583 2.78 -41.21 -4.66
C THR A 583 3.68 -41.54 -5.86
N ARG A 584 4.88 -40.95 -5.92
CA ARG A 584 5.85 -41.22 -6.99
C ARG A 584 6.44 -42.62 -6.93
N LEU A 585 6.80 -43.09 -5.73
CA LEU A 585 7.32 -44.46 -5.57
C LEU A 585 6.28 -45.48 -6.03
N ARG A 586 5.00 -45.28 -5.70
CA ARG A 586 3.90 -46.11 -6.20
C ARG A 586 3.78 -46.04 -7.72
N SER A 587 3.78 -44.83 -8.32
CA SER A 587 3.67 -44.66 -9.78
C SER A 587 4.85 -45.28 -10.55
N ALA A 588 6.07 -45.13 -10.04
CA ALA A 588 7.27 -45.73 -10.64
C ALA A 588 7.26 -47.26 -10.54
N LEU A 589 6.79 -47.82 -9.41
CA LEU A 589 6.62 -49.26 -9.24
C LEU A 589 5.58 -49.81 -10.23
N TRP A 590 4.42 -49.15 -10.36
CA TRP A 590 3.40 -49.52 -11.35
C TRP A 590 3.91 -49.46 -12.78
N SER A 591 4.66 -48.41 -13.14
CA SER A 591 5.26 -48.29 -14.48
C SER A 591 6.28 -49.40 -14.79
N ARG A 592 7.07 -49.82 -13.79
CA ARG A 592 8.00 -50.96 -13.91
C ARG A 592 7.28 -52.31 -13.99
N LEU A 593 6.17 -52.49 -13.26
CA LEU A 593 5.36 -53.70 -13.33
C LEU A 593 4.60 -53.79 -14.67
N ALA A 594 4.07 -52.68 -15.18
CA ALA A 594 3.40 -52.61 -16.48
C ALA A 594 4.36 -52.89 -17.65
N SER A 595 5.57 -52.31 -17.61
CA SER A 595 6.59 -52.55 -18.64
C SER A 595 7.19 -53.96 -18.59
N SER A 596 7.28 -54.59 -17.41
CA SER A 596 7.71 -56.00 -17.31
C SER A 596 6.63 -56.98 -17.76
N TYR A 597 5.34 -56.65 -17.57
CA TYR A 597 4.22 -57.41 -18.11
C TYR A 597 4.19 -57.36 -19.65
N GLN A 598 4.43 -56.19 -20.25
CA GLN A 598 4.49 -56.04 -21.72
C GLN A 598 5.68 -56.74 -22.39
N ARG A 599 6.78 -57.00 -21.68
CA ARG A 599 7.93 -57.76 -22.21
C ARG A 599 7.80 -59.28 -22.07
N ARG A 600 6.82 -59.77 -21.31
CA ARG A 600 6.53 -61.21 -21.12
C ARG A 600 5.40 -61.71 -22.01
N ARG A 601 4.72 -60.81 -22.73
CA ARG A 601 3.94 -61.12 -23.92
C ARG A 601 4.80 -60.85 -25.14
#